data_AF-A0A7V0JII9-F1
#
_entry.id   AF-A0A7V0JII9-F1
#
_cell.length_a   1.000
_cell.length_b   1.000
_cell.length_c   1.000
_cell.angle_alpha   90.00
_cell.angle_beta   90.00
_cell.angle_gamma   90.00
#
_symmetry.space_group_name_H-M   'P 1'
#
loop_
_entity.id
_entity.type
_entity.pdbx_description
1 polymer ?
#
loop_
_entity_poly.entity_id
_entity_poly.type
_entity_poly.pdbx_seq_one_letter_code
_entity_poly.pdbx_strand_id
1 'polypeptide(L)'
;MAIPGNPLTTPMGIMAHRDADRALEVALSVDVPFWPQLPLFSYHEDRYVQVSQHFPGILLDLKKCTLRFSIEKFIHEAEELWSISMSRNILQ
;
A
#
# COMPACT_ATOMS: atom_id res chain seq x y z
N MET A 1 4.44 -36.01 -10.78
CA MET A 1 5.66 -36.05 -9.96
C MET A 1 5.41 -35.13 -8.77
N ALA A 2 5.45 -35.62 -7.54
CA ALA A 2 5.21 -34.81 -6.35
C ALA A 2 6.55 -34.24 -5.84
N ILE A 3 6.58 -32.95 -5.50
CA ILE A 3 7.77 -32.32 -4.89
C ILE A 3 7.87 -32.82 -3.44
N PRO A 4 9.02 -33.36 -3.00
CA PRO A 4 9.22 -33.75 -1.60
C PRO A 4 8.98 -32.57 -0.64
N GLY A 5 8.34 -32.82 0.51
CA GLY A 5 8.11 -31.82 1.54
C GLY A 5 6.73 -31.16 1.58
N ASN A 6 5.77 -31.63 0.76
CA ASN A 6 4.38 -31.14 0.72
C ASN A 6 4.28 -29.59 0.64
N PRO A 7 4.84 -28.96 -0.41
CA PRO A 7 4.76 -27.52 -0.56
C PRO A 7 3.29 -27.08 -0.71
N LEU A 8 2.90 -26.06 0.06
CA LEU A 8 1.58 -25.44 -0.02
C LEU A 8 1.59 -24.28 -1.03
N THR A 9 0.46 -24.05 -1.69
CA THR A 9 0.32 -22.99 -2.68
C THR A 9 -0.20 -21.68 -2.05
N THR A 10 0.35 -20.55 -2.48
CA THR A 10 -0.18 -19.22 -2.15
C THR A 10 0.11 -18.22 -3.28
N PRO A 11 -0.86 -17.37 -3.66
CA PRO A 11 -0.64 -16.28 -4.61
C PRO A 11 0.20 -15.13 -4.03
N MET A 12 0.74 -14.26 -4.90
CA MET A 12 1.55 -13.08 -4.51
C MET A 12 0.74 -11.93 -3.87
N GLY A 13 -0.58 -12.06 -3.73
CA GLY A 13 -1.44 -11.15 -2.97
C GLY A 13 -2.20 -10.07 -3.76
N ILE A 14 -1.70 -9.61 -4.91
CA ILE A 14 -2.39 -8.61 -5.74
C ILE A 14 -3.35 -9.30 -6.70
N MET A 15 -4.58 -8.81 -6.82
CA MET A 15 -5.61 -9.41 -7.67
C MET A 15 -6.30 -8.39 -8.57
N ALA A 16 -6.56 -8.78 -9.82
CA ALA A 16 -7.27 -7.96 -10.82
C ALA A 16 -8.81 -8.02 -10.65
N HIS A 17 -9.30 -8.01 -9.41
CA HIS A 17 -10.73 -8.02 -9.12
C HIS A 17 -11.26 -6.59 -8.92
N ARG A 18 -12.50 -6.35 -9.37
CA ARG A 18 -13.27 -5.13 -9.10
C ARG A 18 -14.37 -5.35 -8.07
N ASP A 19 -14.48 -6.58 -7.57
CA ASP A 19 -15.48 -7.04 -6.61
C ASP A 19 -14.73 -7.67 -5.45
N ALA A 20 -14.90 -7.10 -4.26
CA ALA A 20 -14.17 -7.51 -3.07
C ALA A 20 -14.62 -8.89 -2.56
N ASP A 21 -15.91 -9.20 -2.66
CA ASP A 21 -16.46 -10.47 -2.15
C ASP A 21 -15.92 -11.64 -2.97
N ARG A 22 -15.89 -11.48 -4.30
CA ARG A 22 -15.29 -12.49 -5.20
C ARG A 22 -13.79 -12.66 -4.99
N ALA A 23 -13.07 -11.57 -4.70
CA ALA A 23 -11.65 -11.67 -4.41
C ALA A 23 -11.39 -12.41 -3.09
N LEU A 24 -12.19 -12.15 -2.07
CA LEU A 24 -12.09 -12.82 -0.77
C LEU A 24 -12.43 -14.31 -0.88
N GLU A 25 -13.44 -14.68 -1.67
CA GLU A 25 -13.77 -16.09 -1.93
C GLU A 25 -12.55 -16.87 -2.43
N VAL A 26 -11.83 -16.32 -3.41
CA VAL A 26 -10.61 -16.94 -3.96
C VAL A 26 -9.45 -16.88 -2.96
N ALA A 27 -9.26 -15.75 -2.27
CA ALA A 27 -8.15 -15.56 -1.33
C ALA A 27 -8.23 -16.52 -0.13
N LEU A 28 -9.43 -16.96 0.23
CA LEU A 28 -9.69 -17.92 1.30
C LEU A 28 -9.75 -19.38 0.83
N SER A 29 -9.75 -19.65 -0.48
CA SER A 29 -9.88 -21.01 -1.03
C SER A 29 -8.54 -21.73 -1.30
N VAL A 30 -7.41 -21.06 -1.10
CA VAL A 30 -6.06 -21.62 -1.34
C VAL A 30 -5.48 -22.25 -0.07
N ASP A 31 -4.40 -23.03 -0.20
CA ASP A 31 -3.79 -23.74 0.94
C ASP A 31 -3.35 -22.78 2.07
N VAL A 32 -2.75 -21.64 1.68
CA VAL A 32 -2.38 -20.57 2.61
C VAL A 32 -3.12 -19.30 2.23
N PRO A 33 -4.17 -18.90 2.99
CA PRO A 33 -4.98 -17.74 2.67
C PRO A 33 -4.20 -16.44 2.83
N PHE A 34 -4.64 -15.39 2.14
CA PHE A 34 -3.98 -14.09 2.13
C PHE A 34 -4.99 -12.94 2.11
N TRP A 35 -4.53 -11.73 2.39
CA TRP A 35 -5.34 -10.52 2.23
C TRP A 35 -5.18 -9.97 0.81
N PRO A 36 -6.24 -9.91 -0.02
CA PRO A 36 -6.12 -9.49 -1.41
C PRO A 36 -5.99 -7.97 -1.53
N GLN A 37 -4.95 -7.51 -2.24
CA GLN A 37 -4.83 -6.10 -2.65
C GLN A 37 -5.55 -5.89 -3.98
N LEU A 38 -6.49 -4.92 -4.02
CA LEU A 38 -7.47 -4.75 -5.10
C LEU A 38 -7.38 -3.40 -5.84
N PRO A 39 -6.28 -3.12 -6.57
CA PRO A 39 -6.05 -1.81 -7.21
C PRO A 39 -7.11 -1.46 -8.29
N LEU A 40 -7.82 -2.44 -8.85
CA LEU A 40 -8.91 -2.20 -9.80
C LEU A 40 -10.27 -1.92 -9.14
N PHE A 41 -10.45 -2.34 -7.88
CA PHE A 41 -11.60 -1.96 -7.06
C PHE A 41 -11.44 -0.51 -6.59
N SER A 42 -10.26 -0.16 -6.09
CA SER A 42 -9.93 1.18 -5.64
C SER A 42 -8.43 1.45 -5.79
N TYR A 43 -8.06 2.61 -6.33
CA TYR A 43 -6.64 2.99 -6.42
C TYR A 43 -6.00 3.20 -5.03
N HIS A 44 -6.81 3.29 -3.97
CA HIS A 44 -6.30 3.27 -2.59
C HIS A 44 -5.72 1.91 -2.16
N GLU A 45 -6.10 0.83 -2.84
CA GLU A 45 -5.58 -0.53 -2.62
C GLU A 45 -4.29 -0.80 -3.44
N ASP A 46 -3.79 0.21 -4.17
CA ASP A 46 -2.47 0.12 -4.76
C ASP A 46 -1.40 0.19 -3.67
N ARG A 47 -0.49 -0.80 -3.65
CA ARG A 47 0.55 -0.90 -2.62
C ARG A 47 1.43 0.35 -2.55
N TYR A 48 1.75 0.97 -3.69
CA TYR A 48 2.57 2.18 -3.71
C TYR A 48 1.81 3.37 -3.13
N VAL A 49 0.50 3.45 -3.35
CA VAL A 49 -0.34 4.47 -2.73
C VAL A 49 -0.39 4.29 -1.22
N GLN A 50 -0.59 3.06 -0.73
CA GLN A 50 -0.61 2.74 0.70
C GLN A 50 0.71 3.06 1.40
N VAL A 51 1.84 2.59 0.87
CA VAL A 51 3.16 2.82 1.49
C VAL A 51 3.57 4.29 1.48
N SER A 52 3.06 5.05 0.50
CA SER A 52 3.36 6.47 0.36
C SER A 52 2.45 7.36 1.22
N GLN A 53 1.46 6.80 1.93
CA GLN A 53 0.59 7.58 2.79
C GLN A 53 1.41 8.30 3.87
N HIS A 54 1.14 9.60 4.02
CA HIS A 54 1.81 10.49 4.97
C HIS A 54 3.32 10.68 4.76
N PHE A 55 3.88 10.14 3.66
CA PHE A 55 5.26 10.47 3.30
C PHE A 55 5.32 11.89 2.69
N PRO A 56 6.25 12.74 3.13
CA PRO A 56 6.37 14.10 2.60
C PRO A 56 6.70 14.09 1.10
N GLY A 57 6.22 15.10 0.38
CA GLY A 57 6.46 15.23 -1.06
C GLY A 57 5.59 14.35 -1.96
N ILE A 58 4.73 13.50 -1.40
CA ILE A 58 3.82 12.68 -2.20
C ILE A 58 2.70 13.53 -2.79
N LEU A 59 2.45 13.31 -4.08
CA LEU A 59 1.36 13.89 -4.86
C LEU A 59 0.48 12.75 -5.41
N LEU A 60 -0.68 12.54 -4.79
CA LEU A 60 -1.66 11.53 -5.17
C LEU A 60 -2.80 12.16 -5.97
N ASP A 61 -3.04 11.66 -7.18
CA ASP A 61 -4.21 12.00 -8.00
C ASP A 61 -5.06 10.75 -8.21
N LEU A 62 -6.16 10.65 -7.45
CA LEU A 62 -7.09 9.52 -7.50
C LEU A 62 -7.93 9.50 -8.79
N LYS A 63 -8.13 10.64 -9.45
CA LYS A 63 -8.91 10.72 -10.69
C LYS A 63 -8.10 10.21 -11.88
N LYS A 64 -6.79 10.52 -11.90
CA LYS A 64 -5.87 10.07 -12.95
C LYS A 64 -5.15 8.76 -12.58
N CYS A 65 -5.39 8.23 -11.38
CA CYS A 65 -4.66 7.10 -10.81
C CYS A 65 -3.13 7.26 -10.94
N THR A 66 -2.61 8.42 -10.52
CA THR A 66 -1.17 8.68 -10.55
C THR A 66 -0.63 9.01 -9.17
N LEU A 67 0.54 8.46 -8.87
CA LEU A 67 1.35 8.76 -7.70
C LEU A 67 2.66 9.38 -8.17
N ARG A 68 3.01 10.56 -7.64
CA ARG A 68 4.25 11.27 -7.99
C ARG A 68 4.96 11.76 -6.75
N PHE A 69 6.24 12.05 -6.90
CA PHE A 69 7.07 12.66 -5.88
C PHE A 69 7.47 14.08 -6.31
N SER A 70 7.33 15.04 -5.40
CA SER A 70 7.79 16.43 -5.57
C SER A 70 8.85 16.77 -4.55
N ILE A 71 10.03 17.14 -5.04
CA ILE A 71 11.16 17.57 -4.21
C ILE A 71 10.81 18.87 -3.47
N GLU A 72 10.16 19.82 -4.14
CA GLU A 72 9.76 21.09 -3.54
C GLU A 72 8.79 20.89 -2.36
N LYS A 73 7.74 20.10 -2.57
CA LYS A 73 6.78 19.75 -1.51
C LYS A 73 7.44 18.96 -0.39
N PHE A 74 8.37 18.05 -0.73
CA PHE A 74 9.12 17.28 0.25
C PHE A 74 9.93 18.19 1.19
N ILE A 75 10.70 19.14 0.65
CA ILE A 75 11.53 20.04 1.45
C ILE A 75 10.66 20.83 2.43
N HIS A 76 9.56 21.40 1.94
CA HIS A 76 8.64 22.18 2.76
C HIS A 76 8.01 21.34 3.90
N GLU A 77 7.47 20.17 3.59
CA GLU A 77 6.83 19.31 4.60
C GLU A 77 7.84 18.67 5.57
N ALA A 78 9.07 18.39 5.10
CA ALA A 78 10.13 17.88 5.96
C ALA A 78 10.57 18.93 6.99
N GLU A 79 10.69 20.20 6.59
CA GLU A 79 11.00 21.30 7.52
C GLU A 79 9.92 21.47 8.60
N GLU A 80 8.64 21.39 8.22
CA GLU A 80 7.52 21.43 9.16
C GLU A 80 7.57 20.28 10.17
N LEU A 81 7.79 19.05 9.68
CA LEU A 81 7.92 17.86 10.53
C LEU A 81 9.09 17.99 11.52
N TRP A 82 10.22 18.52 11.07
CA TRP A 82 11.38 18.76 11.94
C TRP A 82 11.11 19.86 12.98
N SER A 83 10.44 20.94 12.59
CA SER A 83 10.06 22.02 13.52
C SER A 83 9.12 21.53 14.63
N ILE A 84 8.13 20.71 14.28
CA ILE A 84 7.22 20.07 15.24
C ILE A 84 7.99 19.12 16.17
N SER A 85 8.88 18.30 15.62
CA SER A 85 9.72 17.38 16.39
C SER A 85 10.61 18.12 17.40
N MET A 86 11.25 19.20 16.96
CA MET A 86 12.11 20.03 17.82
C MET A 86 11.32 20.68 18.96
N SER A 87 10.13 21.22 18.65
CA SER A 87 9.26 21.85 19.65
C SER A 87 8.76 20.85 20.70
N ARG A 88 8.53 19.59 20.32
CA ARG A 88 8.16 18.51 21.26
C ARG A 88 9.32 18.07 22.15
N ASN A 89 10.55 18.10 21.65
CA ASN A 89 11.75 17.75 22.43
C ASN A 89 12.20 18.83 23.42
N ILE A 90 11.79 20.09 23.24
CA ILE A 90 12.09 21.19 24.18
C ILE A 90 11.11 21.20 25.37
N LEU A 91 9.96 20.51 25.25
CA LEU A 91 8.91 20.42 26.27
C LEU A 91 8.98 19.13 27.09
N GLN A 92 10.02 18.30 26.91
CA GLN A 92 10.35 17.15 27.76
C GLN A 92 11.66 17.41 28.50
#